data_AF-A0A4Q4VHA7-F1
#
_entry.id   AF-A0A4Q4VHA7-F1
#
_cell.length_a   1.000
_cell.length_b   1.000
_cell.length_c   1.000
_cell.angle_alpha   90.00
_cell.angle_beta   90.00
_cell.angle_gamma   90.00
#
_symmetry.space_group_name_H-M   'P 1'
#
loop_
_entity.id
_entity.type
_entity.pdbx_description
1 polymer ?
#
loop_
_entity_poly.entity_id
_entity_poly.type
_entity_poly.pdbx_seq_one_letter_code
_entity_poly.pdbx_strand_id
1 'polypeptide(L)'
;MYSTLATLPIRSMHIDHLASHIGKACGIVAVLRGVPVLAAPSPPVKSPSGAEAASGRSPVLLLPLDVMAEVGLREEDVYREGPRAEGFQDAVFKVATRAHDHLITAREMLKNIRTGQNPGHEYEHGGEAEHQHPEMTGDDDTARDLRRGFGVLLEAVPAQDYLSRLEAKNFDPFAVRSSWKLPWSIWRALKTQQI
;
A
#
# COMPACT_ATOMS: atom_id res chain seq x y z
N MET A 1 7.77 -2.62 8.72
CA MET A 1 6.78 -2.76 9.82
C MET A 1 7.20 -3.76 10.90
N TYR A 2 7.71 -4.94 10.54
CA TYR A 2 8.20 -5.89 11.56
C TYR A 2 9.31 -5.32 12.45
N SER A 3 10.30 -4.64 11.86
CA SER A 3 11.38 -4.01 12.63
C SER A 3 10.86 -2.95 13.61
N THR A 4 9.82 -2.19 13.24
CA THR A 4 9.22 -1.18 14.12
C THR A 4 8.41 -1.82 15.26
N LEU A 5 7.73 -2.95 15.02
CA LEU A 5 7.06 -3.70 16.08
C LEU A 5 8.08 -4.35 17.05
N ALA A 6 9.17 -4.91 16.51
CA ALA A 6 10.24 -5.50 17.31
C ALA A 6 10.92 -4.48 18.24
N THR A 7 10.99 -3.20 17.84
CA THR A 7 11.49 -2.12 18.72
C THR A 7 10.52 -1.74 19.85
N LEU A 8 9.24 -2.12 19.77
CA LEU A 8 8.20 -1.82 20.77
C LEU A 8 8.01 -2.93 21.82
N PRO A 9 9.04 -3.75 22.05
CA PRO A 9 8.96 -5.12 22.58
C PRO A 9 7.64 -5.89 22.40
N ILE A 10 6.92 -5.69 21.30
CA ILE A 10 5.66 -6.41 21.03
C ILE A 10 6.01 -7.76 20.40
N ARG A 11 5.49 -8.84 20.96
CA ARG A 11 5.68 -10.22 20.45
C ARG A 11 4.32 -10.89 20.34
N SER A 12 3.50 -10.40 19.41
CA SER A 12 2.15 -10.91 19.19
C SER A 12 1.99 -11.29 17.73
N MET A 13 1.71 -12.58 17.49
CA MET A 13 1.44 -13.11 16.16
C MET A 13 0.30 -12.36 15.45
N HIS A 14 -0.76 -12.01 16.19
CA HIS A 14 -1.90 -11.29 15.63
C HIS A 14 -1.52 -9.90 15.13
N ILE A 15 -0.68 -9.18 15.88
CA ILE A 15 -0.19 -7.86 15.48
C ILE A 15 0.81 -7.96 14.32
N ASP A 16 1.62 -9.01 14.30
CA ASP A 16 2.57 -9.30 13.22
C ASP A 16 1.85 -9.60 11.89
N HIS A 17 0.79 -10.41 11.91
CA HIS A 17 -0.03 -10.67 10.72
C HIS A 17 -0.70 -9.38 10.24
N LEU A 18 -1.29 -8.60 11.15
CA LEU A 18 -1.98 -7.36 10.81
C LEU A 18 -1.00 -6.34 10.18
N ALA A 19 0.20 -6.22 10.73
CA ALA A 19 1.27 -5.40 10.18
C ALA A 19 1.80 -5.92 8.83
N SER A 20 1.72 -7.23 8.58
CA SER A 20 2.03 -7.82 7.26
C SER A 20 1.11 -7.28 6.18
N HIS A 21 -0.21 -7.37 6.39
CA HIS A 21 -1.21 -6.92 5.43
C HIS A 21 -1.10 -5.42 5.16
N ILE A 22 -0.96 -4.61 6.21
CA ILE A 22 -0.75 -3.17 6.06
C ILE A 22 0.57 -2.89 5.31
N GLY A 23 1.64 -3.62 5.64
CA GLY A 23 2.92 -3.50 4.95
C GLY A 23 2.84 -3.83 3.46
N LYS A 24 2.19 -4.94 3.09
CA LYS A 24 1.93 -5.34 1.69
C LYS A 24 1.13 -4.25 0.97
N ALA A 25 0.04 -3.77 1.56
CA ALA A 25 -0.76 -2.68 1.01
C ALA A 25 0.04 -1.38 0.80
N CYS A 26 0.81 -0.95 1.80
CA CYS A 26 1.65 0.24 1.72
C CYS A 26 2.73 0.12 0.63
N GLY A 27 3.33 -1.07 0.48
CA GLY A 27 4.31 -1.35 -0.57
C GLY A 27 3.70 -1.22 -1.97
N ILE A 28 2.53 -1.82 -2.20
CA ILE A 28 1.82 -1.71 -3.47
C ILE A 28 1.41 -0.24 -3.75
N VAL A 29 0.87 0.46 -2.75
CA VAL A 29 0.54 1.89 -2.88
C VAL A 29 1.77 2.73 -3.20
N ALA A 30 2.94 2.39 -2.65
CA ALA A 30 4.19 3.07 -2.95
C ALA A 30 4.60 2.92 -4.42
N VAL A 31 4.39 1.74 -5.01
CA VAL A 31 4.58 1.50 -6.45
C VAL A 31 3.61 2.37 -7.25
N LEU A 32 2.31 2.33 -6.95
CA LEU A 32 1.28 3.07 -7.68
C LEU A 32 1.50 4.59 -7.66
N ARG A 33 1.78 5.17 -6.48
CA ARG A 33 2.05 6.61 -6.35
C ARG A 33 3.39 7.04 -6.95
N GLY A 34 4.30 6.08 -7.15
CA GLY A 34 5.59 6.30 -7.79
C GLY A 34 5.49 6.42 -9.31
N VAL A 35 4.44 5.88 -9.95
CA VAL A 35 4.30 5.85 -11.42
C VAL A 35 4.48 7.23 -12.07
N PRO A 36 3.81 8.31 -11.62
CA PRO A 36 3.96 9.62 -12.26
C PRO A 36 5.36 10.21 -12.11
N VAL A 37 6.13 9.76 -11.11
CA VAL A 37 7.50 10.22 -10.88
C VAL A 37 8.48 9.36 -11.66
N LEU A 38 8.27 8.05 -11.76
CA LEU A 38 9.24 7.12 -12.36
C LEU A 38 9.05 6.94 -13.86
N ALA A 39 7.81 6.92 -14.35
CA ALA A 39 7.51 6.70 -15.77
C ALA A 39 7.48 8.01 -16.57
N ALA A 40 7.35 9.18 -15.92
CA ALA A 40 7.32 10.45 -16.62
C ALA A 40 8.69 10.80 -17.25
N PRO A 41 8.70 11.35 -18.48
CA PRO A 41 9.92 11.81 -19.12
C PRO A 41 10.59 12.89 -18.27
N SER A 42 11.91 12.75 -18.10
CA SER A 42 12.68 13.67 -17.27
C SER A 42 12.87 15.01 -18.00
N PRO A 43 12.54 16.15 -17.37
CA PRO A 43 12.70 17.46 -18.02
C PRO A 43 14.18 17.74 -18.31
N PRO A 44 14.50 18.49 -19.38
CA PRO A 44 15.88 18.87 -19.69
C PRO A 44 16.49 19.68 -18.54
N VAL A 45 17.76 19.40 -18.23
CA VAL A 45 18.51 20.09 -17.17
C VAL A 45 19.14 21.34 -17.77
N LYS A 46 18.84 22.51 -17.19
CA LYS A 46 19.49 23.77 -17.57
C LYS A 46 20.84 23.88 -16.86
N SER A 47 21.92 23.85 -17.64
CA SER A 47 23.27 24.16 -17.16
C SER A 47 23.36 25.62 -16.69
N PRO A 48 24.24 25.97 -15.72
CA PRO A 48 24.57 27.36 -15.39
C PRO A 48 25.01 28.20 -16.60
N SER A 49 25.53 27.56 -17.65
CA SER A 49 25.87 28.19 -18.93
C SER A 49 24.69 28.40 -19.88
N GLY A 50 23.46 28.05 -19.48
CA GLY A 50 22.26 28.13 -20.31
C GLY A 50 22.08 26.97 -21.31
N ALA A 51 23.04 26.04 -21.39
CA ALA A 51 22.92 24.85 -22.23
C ALA A 51 21.88 23.87 -21.65
N GLU A 52 20.94 23.43 -22.47
CA GLU A 52 20.02 22.34 -22.10
C GLU A 52 20.72 20.99 -22.32
N ALA A 53 20.92 20.24 -21.25
CA ALA A 53 21.39 18.87 -21.30
C ALA A 53 20.20 17.92 -21.14
N ALA A 54 20.17 16.85 -21.94
CA ALA A 54 19.21 15.78 -21.75
C ALA A 54 19.38 15.18 -20.34
N SER A 55 18.27 14.98 -19.64
CA SER A 55 18.30 14.32 -18.35
C SER A 55 18.61 12.84 -18.53
N GLY A 56 19.65 12.34 -17.85
CA GLY A 56 20.13 10.97 -17.99
C GLY A 56 19.27 9.90 -17.30
N ARG A 57 18.10 10.26 -16.76
CA ARG A 57 17.22 9.30 -16.07
C ARG A 57 16.23 8.68 -17.03
N SER A 58 16.43 7.39 -17.31
CA SER A 58 15.48 6.56 -18.06
C SER A 58 14.18 6.37 -17.28
N PRO A 59 13.02 6.42 -17.95
CA PRO A 59 11.74 6.13 -17.32
C PRO A 59 11.67 4.65 -16.91
N VAL A 60 10.98 4.39 -15.79
CA VAL A 60 10.77 3.03 -15.26
C VAL A 60 9.31 2.86 -14.90
N LEU A 61 8.67 1.81 -15.39
CA LEU A 61 7.35 1.36 -14.99
C LEU A 61 7.46 0.13 -14.08
N LEU A 62 6.94 0.22 -12.86
CA LEU A 62 7.05 -0.84 -11.84
C LEU A 62 5.77 -1.66 -11.65
N LEU A 63 4.89 -1.69 -12.66
CA LEU A 63 3.68 -2.51 -12.60
C LEU A 63 4.03 -4.00 -12.78
N PRO A 64 3.28 -4.94 -12.16
CA PRO A 64 3.51 -6.37 -12.34
C PRO A 64 3.32 -6.79 -13.80
N LEU A 65 4.30 -7.50 -14.35
CA LEU A 65 4.33 -7.89 -15.76
C LEU A 65 3.18 -8.82 -16.15
N ASP A 66 2.75 -9.68 -15.24
CA ASP A 66 1.59 -10.56 -15.41
C ASP A 66 0.29 -9.76 -15.54
N VAL A 67 0.08 -8.75 -14.69
CA VAL A 67 -1.08 -7.86 -14.76
C VAL A 67 -1.07 -7.07 -16.07
N MET A 68 0.09 -6.55 -16.48
CA MET A 68 0.24 -5.81 -17.73
C MET A 68 -0.07 -6.69 -18.94
N ALA A 69 0.46 -7.91 -18.97
CA ALA A 69 0.19 -8.88 -20.03
C ALA A 69 -1.29 -9.25 -20.10
N GLU A 70 -1.95 -9.42 -18.96
CA GLU A 70 -3.37 -9.78 -18.89
C GLU A 70 -4.28 -8.71 -19.51
N VAL A 71 -3.93 -7.43 -19.39
CA VAL A 71 -4.70 -6.31 -19.98
C VAL A 71 -4.11 -5.82 -21.31
N GLY A 72 -3.10 -6.49 -21.85
CA GLY A 72 -2.45 -6.11 -23.12
C GLY A 72 -1.61 -4.83 -23.06
N LEU A 73 -1.23 -4.35 -21.87
CA LEU A 73 -0.48 -3.11 -21.70
C LEU A 73 0.99 -3.27 -22.07
N ARG A 74 1.49 -2.39 -22.94
CA ARG A 74 2.90 -2.30 -23.30
C ARG A 74 3.55 -1.11 -22.59
N GLU A 75 4.74 -1.30 -22.02
CA GLU A 75 5.46 -0.22 -21.32
C GLU A 75 5.69 1.00 -22.20
N GLU A 76 6.06 0.78 -23.46
CA GLU A 76 6.34 1.86 -24.42
C GLU A 76 5.13 2.78 -24.63
N ASP A 77 3.92 2.23 -24.63
CA ASP A 77 2.69 3.00 -24.80
C ASP A 77 2.48 3.92 -23.59
N VAL A 78 2.79 3.43 -22.38
CA VAL A 78 2.76 4.25 -21.15
C VAL A 78 3.81 5.38 -21.21
N TYR A 79 5.02 5.11 -21.70
CA TYR A 79 6.06 6.14 -21.81
C TYR A 79 5.70 7.23 -22.83
N ARG A 80 4.99 6.88 -23.91
CA ARG A 80 4.59 7.81 -24.97
C ARG A 80 3.31 8.57 -24.65
N GLU A 81 2.30 7.87 -24.16
CA GLU A 81 0.94 8.37 -24.04
C GLU A 81 0.53 8.65 -22.59
N GLY A 82 1.32 8.17 -21.63
CA GLY A 82 1.08 8.32 -20.21
C GLY A 82 -0.25 7.65 -19.80
N PRO A 83 -1.14 8.36 -19.09
CA PRO A 83 -2.40 7.77 -18.63
C PRO A 83 -3.38 7.40 -19.74
N ARG A 84 -3.12 7.80 -20.99
CA ARG A 84 -3.97 7.50 -22.15
C ARG A 84 -3.65 6.15 -22.81
N ALA A 85 -2.56 5.50 -22.41
CA ALA A 85 -2.21 4.18 -22.92
C ALA A 85 -3.33 3.18 -22.64
N GLU A 86 -3.73 2.43 -23.68
CA GLU A 86 -4.78 1.42 -23.57
C GLU A 86 -4.41 0.35 -22.52
N GLY A 87 -5.36 -0.01 -21.66
CA GLY A 87 -5.15 -0.96 -20.57
C GLY A 87 -4.37 -0.43 -19.36
N PHE A 88 -3.85 0.81 -19.38
CA PHE A 88 -3.06 1.34 -18.26
C PHE A 88 -3.88 1.52 -16.98
N GLN A 89 -5.05 2.15 -17.07
CA GLN A 89 -5.94 2.33 -15.92
C GLN A 89 -6.45 0.99 -15.39
N ASP A 90 -6.67 -0.01 -16.26
CA ASP A 90 -7.09 -1.35 -15.86
C ASP A 90 -5.97 -2.10 -15.12
N ALA A 91 -4.72 -1.96 -15.56
CA ALA A 91 -3.56 -2.49 -14.83
C ALA A 91 -3.43 -1.84 -13.45
N VAL A 92 -3.55 -0.50 -13.39
CA VAL A 92 -3.50 0.23 -12.12
C VAL A 92 -4.65 -0.18 -11.20
N PHE A 93 -5.86 -0.34 -11.74
CA PHE A 93 -7.01 -0.84 -11.01
C PHE A 93 -6.73 -2.21 -10.38
N LYS A 94 -6.29 -3.19 -11.16
CA LYS A 94 -5.99 -4.55 -10.66
C LYS A 94 -4.97 -4.54 -9.53
N VAL A 95 -3.89 -3.77 -9.68
CA VAL A 95 -2.85 -3.62 -8.64
C VAL A 95 -3.41 -2.90 -7.41
N ALA A 96 -4.21 -1.85 -7.60
CA ALA A 96 -4.87 -1.12 -6.51
C ALA A 96 -5.85 -1.99 -5.73
N THR A 97 -6.59 -2.87 -6.41
CA THR A 97 -7.50 -3.83 -5.77
C THR A 97 -6.74 -4.74 -4.82
N ARG A 98 -5.57 -5.28 -5.23
CA ARG A 98 -4.73 -6.11 -4.34
C ARG A 98 -4.28 -5.37 -3.08
N ALA A 99 -3.93 -4.08 -3.21
CA ALA A 99 -3.61 -3.27 -2.04
C ALA A 99 -4.83 -3.05 -1.14
N HIS A 100 -6.00 -2.82 -1.74
CA HIS A 100 -7.25 -2.60 -1.01
C HIS A 100 -7.70 -3.87 -0.27
N ASP A 101 -7.58 -5.05 -0.89
CA ASP A 101 -7.90 -6.35 -0.29
C ASP A 101 -7.09 -6.56 1.00
N HIS A 102 -5.78 -6.30 0.97
CA HIS A 102 -4.96 -6.36 2.18
C HIS A 102 -5.43 -5.39 3.27
N LEU A 103 -5.91 -4.19 2.93
CA LEU A 103 -6.48 -3.27 3.91
C LEU A 103 -7.83 -3.76 4.46
N ILE A 104 -8.65 -4.42 3.64
CA ILE A 104 -9.89 -5.05 4.10
C ILE A 104 -9.56 -6.15 5.10
N THR A 105 -8.67 -7.08 4.76
CA THR A 105 -8.23 -8.15 5.67
C THR A 105 -7.71 -7.56 6.99
N ALA A 106 -6.83 -6.55 6.94
CA ALA A 106 -6.28 -5.93 8.13
C ALA A 106 -7.36 -5.30 9.05
N ARG A 107 -8.38 -4.66 8.47
CA ARG A 107 -9.51 -4.09 9.22
C ARG A 107 -10.39 -5.16 9.85
N GLU A 108 -10.63 -6.26 9.12
CA GLU A 108 -11.42 -7.37 9.60
C GLU A 108 -10.72 -8.08 10.76
N MET A 109 -9.41 -8.36 10.62
CA MET A 109 -8.58 -8.86 11.71
C MET A 109 -8.58 -7.93 12.93
N LEU A 110 -8.43 -6.62 12.73
CA LEU A 110 -8.47 -5.63 13.81
C LEU A 110 -9.78 -5.69 14.59
N LYS A 111 -10.91 -5.84 13.86
CA LYS A 111 -12.24 -5.98 14.44
C LYS A 111 -12.34 -7.27 15.26
N ASN A 112 -11.89 -8.40 14.72
CA ASN A 112 -11.94 -9.70 15.38
C ASN A 112 -11.13 -9.71 16.68
N ILE A 113 -9.89 -9.19 16.64
CA ILE A 113 -9.00 -9.05 17.81
C ILE A 113 -9.67 -8.22 18.91
N ARG A 114 -10.43 -7.17 18.56
CA ARG A 114 -11.14 -6.33 19.55
C ARG A 114 -12.33 -6.99 20.21
N THR A 115 -12.95 -7.92 19.51
CA THR A 115 -14.08 -8.69 20.03
C THR A 115 -13.65 -9.95 20.78
N GLY A 116 -12.34 -10.15 21.01
CA GLY A 116 -11.80 -11.36 21.64
C GLY A 116 -11.96 -12.61 20.76
N GLN A 117 -12.11 -12.42 19.45
CA GLN A 117 -12.25 -13.50 18.48
C GLN A 117 -10.89 -13.81 17.87
N ASN A 118 -10.63 -15.10 17.63
CA ASN A 118 -9.47 -15.54 16.86
C ASN A 118 -9.53 -14.84 15.47
N PRO A 119 -8.44 -14.31 14.88
CA PRO A 119 -8.55 -13.35 13.79
C PRO A 119 -9.17 -13.90 12.50
N GLY A 120 -9.43 -15.20 12.42
CA GLY A 120 -10.10 -15.85 11.29
C GLY A 120 -9.16 -15.92 10.10
N HIS A 121 -8.22 -16.86 10.12
CA HIS A 121 -7.17 -16.99 9.10
C HIS A 121 -7.35 -18.19 8.16
N GLU A 122 -8.44 -18.96 8.25
CA GLU A 122 -8.64 -20.16 7.41
C GLU A 122 -8.69 -19.87 5.89
N TYR A 123 -8.99 -18.63 5.48
CA TYR A 123 -9.23 -18.30 4.07
C TYR A 123 -8.00 -17.84 3.27
N GLU A 124 -6.88 -17.46 3.90
CA GLU A 124 -5.72 -16.85 3.20
C GLU A 124 -4.54 -17.81 2.96
N HIS A 125 -4.59 -19.04 3.45
CA HIS A 125 -3.49 -20.01 3.32
C HIS A 125 -3.56 -20.91 2.06
N GLY A 126 -4.47 -20.63 1.12
CA GLY A 126 -4.64 -21.44 -0.09
C GLY A 126 -3.48 -21.40 -1.10
N GLY A 127 -2.51 -20.49 -0.94
CA GLY A 127 -1.44 -20.31 -1.92
C GLY A 127 -0.13 -19.66 -1.44
N GLU A 128 0.04 -19.34 -0.15
CA GLU A 128 1.33 -18.84 0.38
C GLU A 128 2.13 -20.02 0.98
N ALA A 129 3.35 -20.24 0.49
CA ALA A 129 4.25 -21.28 0.98
C ALA A 129 4.77 -20.94 2.39
N GLU A 130 4.51 -21.87 3.33
CA GLU A 130 5.19 -22.06 4.62
C GLU A 130 5.31 -20.87 5.58
N HIS A 131 4.43 -20.82 6.59
CA HIS A 131 4.79 -20.41 7.96
C HIS A 131 3.91 -21.16 8.99
N GLN A 132 4.40 -22.28 9.52
CA GLN A 132 3.84 -22.89 10.73
C GLN A 132 4.46 -22.24 11.96
N HIS A 133 3.63 -21.60 12.79
CA HIS A 133 4.08 -21.04 14.06
C HIS A 133 3.21 -21.53 15.22
N PRO A 134 3.83 -21.79 16.39
CA PRO A 134 3.14 -22.40 17.51
C PRO A 134 2.09 -21.44 18.09
N GLU A 135 0.90 -21.97 18.31
CA GLU A 135 -0.17 -21.28 19.03
C GLU A 135 0.28 -21.03 20.48
N MET A 136 0.05 -19.82 21.01
CA MET A 136 -0.24 -19.48 22.41
C MET A 136 0.04 -17.99 22.70
N THR A 137 -0.97 -17.27 23.21
CA THR A 137 -0.89 -16.25 24.29
C THR A 137 -2.31 -15.77 24.62
N GLY A 138 -2.61 -15.54 25.90
CA GLY A 138 -3.96 -15.22 26.39
C GLY A 138 -4.53 -13.89 25.89
N ASP A 139 -5.86 -13.82 25.78
CA ASP A 139 -6.65 -12.70 25.22
C ASP A 139 -6.29 -11.30 25.79
N ASP A 140 -5.96 -11.22 27.09
CA ASP A 140 -5.59 -9.96 27.76
C ASP A 140 -4.24 -9.37 27.28
N ASP A 141 -3.31 -10.21 26.84
CA ASP A 141 -2.00 -9.77 26.34
C ASP A 141 -2.13 -9.15 24.94
N THR A 142 -3.00 -9.71 24.10
CA THR A 142 -3.25 -9.23 22.73
C THR A 142 -3.86 -7.84 22.71
N ALA A 143 -4.82 -7.53 23.58
CA ALA A 143 -5.43 -6.20 23.66
C ALA A 143 -4.44 -5.12 24.15
N ARG A 144 -3.52 -5.50 25.05
CA ARG A 144 -2.43 -4.63 25.50
C ARG A 144 -1.43 -4.36 24.37
N ASP A 145 -1.01 -5.41 23.67
CA ASP A 145 -0.08 -5.33 22.55
C ASP A 145 -0.66 -4.55 21.38
N LEU A 146 -1.96 -4.71 21.11
CA LEU A 146 -2.68 -3.89 20.12
C LEU A 146 -2.61 -2.41 20.47
N ARG A 147 -2.90 -2.03 21.72
CA ARG A 147 -2.84 -0.63 22.17
C ARG A 147 -1.44 -0.05 22.06
N ARG A 148 -0.40 -0.85 22.34
CA ARG A 148 1.01 -0.44 22.21
C ARG A 148 1.44 -0.32 20.75
N GLY A 149 0.98 -1.24 19.90
CA GLY A 149 1.36 -1.35 18.49
C GLY A 149 0.53 -0.49 17.54
N PHE A 150 -0.61 0.04 18.00
CA PHE A 150 -1.57 0.74 17.14
C PHE A 150 -0.95 1.88 16.33
N GLY A 151 0.03 2.58 16.89
CA GLY A 151 0.76 3.63 16.18
C GLY A 151 1.44 3.16 14.90
N VAL A 152 1.96 1.91 14.87
CA VAL A 152 2.53 1.30 13.67
C VAL A 152 1.45 1.02 12.62
N LEU A 153 0.24 0.65 13.07
CA LEU A 153 -0.87 0.31 12.19
C LEU A 153 -1.47 1.53 11.48
N LEU A 154 -1.19 2.75 11.97
CA LEU A 154 -1.67 3.99 11.36
C LEU A 154 -1.21 4.21 9.92
N GLU A 155 -0.15 3.55 9.47
CA GLU A 155 0.29 3.60 8.06
C GLU A 155 -0.76 3.06 7.09
N ALA A 156 -1.76 2.30 7.55
CA ALA A 156 -2.91 1.91 6.73
C ALA A 156 -3.73 3.13 6.25
N VAL A 157 -3.76 4.22 7.04
CA VAL A 157 -4.55 5.42 6.74
C VAL A 157 -4.06 6.15 5.50
N PRO A 158 -2.76 6.52 5.35
CA PRO A 158 -2.27 7.15 4.12
C PRO A 158 -2.38 6.21 2.90
N ALA A 159 -2.24 4.90 3.08
CA ALA A 159 -2.46 3.93 2.01
C ALA A 159 -3.92 3.96 1.51
N GLN A 160 -4.88 3.86 2.43
CA GLN A 160 -6.31 3.94 2.13
C GLN A 160 -6.68 5.30 1.50
N ASP A 161 -6.18 6.41 2.05
CA ASP A 161 -6.45 7.75 1.51
C ASP A 161 -5.94 7.90 0.07
N TYR A 162 -4.76 7.36 -0.25
CA TYR A 162 -4.27 7.36 -1.62
C TYR A 162 -5.15 6.51 -2.55
N LEU A 163 -5.51 5.29 -2.15
CA LEU A 163 -6.37 4.41 -2.97
C LEU A 163 -7.73 5.04 -3.26
N SER A 164 -8.38 5.65 -2.26
CA SER A 164 -9.66 6.35 -2.47
C SER A 164 -9.53 7.56 -3.40
N ARG A 165 -8.40 8.28 -3.36
CA ARG A 165 -8.14 9.38 -4.31
C ARG A 165 -7.82 8.86 -5.71
N LEU A 166 -7.15 7.73 -5.82
CA LEU A 166 -6.84 7.07 -7.08
C LEU A 166 -8.12 6.56 -7.76
N GLU A 167 -9.00 5.89 -7.01
CA GLU A 167 -10.33 5.47 -7.46
C GLU A 167 -11.16 6.66 -7.96
N ALA A 168 -11.19 7.77 -7.20
CA ALA A 168 -11.87 9.00 -7.60
C ALA A 168 -11.30 9.65 -8.89
N LYS A 169 -10.14 9.19 -9.36
CA LYS A 169 -9.51 9.59 -10.63
C LYS A 169 -9.53 8.48 -11.67
N ASN A 170 -10.45 7.52 -11.54
CA ASN A 170 -10.57 6.39 -12.45
C ASN A 170 -9.23 5.65 -12.62
N PHE A 171 -8.51 5.46 -11.52
CA PHE A 171 -7.23 4.76 -11.51
C PHE A 171 -6.14 5.43 -12.38
N ASP A 172 -6.24 6.73 -12.63
CA ASP A 172 -5.14 7.54 -13.18
C ASP A 172 -4.24 8.10 -12.05
N PRO A 173 -3.03 7.54 -11.83
CA PRO A 173 -2.11 8.03 -10.81
C PRO A 173 -1.54 9.44 -11.14
N PHE A 174 -1.50 9.85 -12.42
CA PHE A 174 -1.00 11.18 -12.82
C PHE A 174 -1.97 12.30 -12.42
N ALA A 175 -3.24 11.99 -12.27
CA ALA A 175 -4.28 12.93 -11.84
C ALA A 175 -4.44 13.03 -10.31
N VAL A 176 -3.78 12.16 -9.53
CA VAL A 176 -3.86 12.17 -8.07
C VAL A 176 -3.09 13.38 -7.51
N ARG A 177 -3.70 14.07 -6.53
CA ARG A 177 -3.12 15.24 -5.84
C ARG A 177 -3.19 15.06 -4.34
N SER A 178 -2.33 15.76 -3.61
CA SER A 178 -2.31 15.74 -2.14
C SER A 178 -3.63 16.25 -1.57
N SER A 179 -4.01 15.72 -0.40
CA SER A 179 -5.23 16.09 0.30
C SER A 179 -4.89 16.63 1.67
N TRP A 180 -5.45 17.79 2.02
CA TRP A 180 -5.35 18.36 3.36
C TRP A 180 -6.11 17.54 4.41
N LYS A 181 -6.98 16.61 4.00
CA LYS A 181 -7.75 15.76 4.91
C LYS A 181 -6.90 14.67 5.56
N LEU A 182 -5.74 14.33 4.99
CA LEU A 182 -4.92 13.22 5.46
C LEU A 182 -4.47 13.37 6.93
N PRO A 183 -3.90 14.52 7.38
CA PRO A 183 -3.59 14.73 8.79
C PRO A 183 -4.79 14.55 9.72
N TRP A 184 -5.97 15.02 9.31
CA TRP A 184 -7.20 14.87 10.08
C TRP A 184 -7.64 13.41 10.14
N SER A 185 -7.56 12.67 9.04
CA SER A 185 -7.87 11.24 9.00
C SER A 185 -6.94 10.44 9.91
N ILE A 186 -5.63 10.74 9.93
CA ILE A 186 -4.66 10.09 10.83
C ILE A 186 -4.98 10.41 12.28
N TRP A 187 -5.26 11.68 12.62
CA TRP A 187 -5.64 12.07 13.97
C TRP A 187 -6.93 11.37 14.43
N ARG A 188 -7.95 11.34 13.55
CA ARG A 188 -9.22 10.65 13.83
C ARG A 188 -8.97 9.17 14.07
N ALA A 189 -8.19 8.52 13.20
CA ALA A 189 -7.81 7.12 13.31
C ALA A 189 -7.09 6.82 14.62
N LEU A 190 -6.15 7.66 15.04
CA LEU A 190 -5.47 7.53 16.32
C LEU A 190 -6.44 7.68 17.50
N LYS A 191 -7.36 8.66 17.43
CA LYS A 191 -8.33 8.95 18.50
C LYS A 191 -9.39 7.86 18.65
N THR A 192 -9.94 7.35 17.55
CA THR A 192 -10.95 6.27 17.56
C THR A 192 -10.30 4.89 17.60
N GLN A 193 -8.97 4.84 17.46
CA GLN A 193 -8.22 3.62 17.20
C GLN A 193 -8.80 2.88 15.98
N GLN A 194 -9.13 3.51 14.86
CA GLN A 194 -9.68 2.79 13.68
C GLN A 194 -8.89 3.14 12.43
N ILE A 195 -8.62 2.15 11.59
CA ILE A 195 -7.93 2.29 10.30
C ILE A 195 -8.85 1.92 9.15
#